data_AF-G0M6S4-F1
#
_entry.id   AF-G0M6S4-F1
#
_cell.length_a   1.000
_cell.length_b   1.000
_cell.length_c   1.000
_cell.angle_alpha   90.00
_cell.angle_beta   90.00
_cell.angle_gamma   90.00
#
_symmetry.space_group_name_H-M   'P 1'
#
loop_
_entity.id
_entity.type
_entity.pdbx_description
1 polymer ?
#
loop_
_entity_poly.entity_id
_entity_poly.type
_entity_poly.pdbx_seq_one_letter_code
_entity_poly.pdbx_strand_id
1 'polypeptide(L)'
;MKENKEVEILELKKQIAALQQKCSAKTDTIVRLGQDLERSEEQKKGYAARVETLERNLERTERELQLVCACQNDMKIKFGTEKQDLIEDVEKYKRENQKLRCDRQELLDEKADLKKDCKTFRQTIAQYEVEKMGGAIKSTFSSDEGEVAKLEAHEKLQAKCKELESDLRSMLGIKEELLIERDEMQRKVARLSNELSYLLNGDPRRVAEDLDSLVAENRFLKAKLNTAEEESESIKMTLAKYKQMAEAVNVQSMVSRSPKAGDSEEKPSVAVINMKQIRELLASHAIELDESDYRAITTILLDLCNDKQMALAHSRRANKVLGMRLHEVESKLAVLDVKSRSSSPRHDPEREIELLVPSTSKSE
;
A
#
# COMPACT_ATOMS: atom_id res chain seq x y z
N MET A 1 28.87 33.41 -93.13
CA MET A 1 28.03 34.22 -92.22
C MET A 1 26.89 33.42 -91.56
N LYS A 2 26.19 32.51 -92.27
CA LYS A 2 25.14 31.64 -91.66
C LYS A 2 25.70 30.60 -90.69
N GLU A 3 26.77 29.92 -91.08
CA GLU A 3 27.42 28.85 -90.29
C GLU A 3 27.96 29.38 -88.94
N ASN A 4 28.54 30.59 -88.92
CA ASN A 4 29.02 31.22 -87.68
C ASN A 4 27.88 31.56 -86.70
N LYS A 5 26.69 31.91 -87.22
CA LYS A 5 25.49 32.15 -86.39
C LYS A 5 24.91 30.85 -85.84
N GLU A 6 25.00 29.75 -86.59
CA GLU A 6 24.54 28.44 -86.10
C GLU A 6 25.42 27.91 -84.96
N VAL A 7 26.75 28.08 -85.07
CA VAL A 7 27.69 27.74 -83.99
C VAL A 7 27.38 28.56 -82.73
N GLU A 8 27.19 29.87 -82.88
CA GLU A 8 26.86 30.78 -81.77
C GLU A 8 25.51 30.45 -81.10
N ILE A 9 24.49 30.10 -81.89
CA ILE A 9 23.19 29.62 -81.37
C ILE A 9 23.34 28.29 -80.61
N LEU A 10 24.17 27.37 -81.12
CA LEU A 10 24.40 26.08 -80.47
C LEU A 10 25.14 26.22 -79.14
N GLU A 11 26.08 27.17 -79.07
CA GLU A 11 26.82 27.50 -77.85
C GLU A 11 25.92 28.19 -76.81
N LEU A 12 25.07 29.13 -77.23
CA LEU A 12 24.05 29.73 -76.36
C LEU A 12 23.05 28.70 -75.82
N LYS A 13 22.61 27.74 -76.65
CA LYS A 13 21.75 26.63 -76.19
C LYS A 13 22.43 25.78 -75.13
N LYS A 14 23.73 25.47 -75.28
CA LYS A 14 24.52 24.75 -74.27
C LYS A 14 24.63 25.55 -72.97
N GLN A 15 24.88 26.86 -73.05
CA GLN A 15 24.94 27.74 -71.88
C GLN A 15 23.59 27.82 -71.15
N ILE A 16 22.48 27.94 -71.87
CA ILE A 16 21.13 27.95 -71.30
C ILE A 16 20.84 26.62 -70.58
N ALA A 17 21.15 25.47 -71.19
CA ALA A 17 20.96 24.17 -70.57
C ALA A 17 21.80 24.01 -69.29
N ALA A 18 23.07 24.47 -69.31
CA ALA A 18 23.92 24.45 -68.13
C ALA A 18 23.38 25.36 -67.00
N LEU A 19 22.82 26.52 -67.35
CA LEU A 19 22.16 27.41 -66.38
C LEU A 19 20.88 26.80 -65.83
N GLN A 20 20.05 26.16 -66.66
CA GLN A 20 18.84 25.45 -66.22
C GLN A 20 19.17 24.30 -65.26
N GLN A 21 20.24 23.54 -65.53
CA GLN A 21 20.72 22.49 -64.63
C GLN A 21 21.22 23.08 -63.30
N LYS A 22 21.95 24.20 -63.33
CA LYS A 22 22.39 24.89 -62.11
C LYS A 22 21.20 25.43 -61.31
N CYS A 23 20.19 25.99 -61.99
CA CYS A 23 18.98 26.49 -61.34
C CYS A 23 18.19 25.35 -60.69
N SER A 24 17.96 24.24 -61.39
CA SER A 24 17.28 23.06 -60.81
C SER A 24 18.04 22.49 -59.61
N ALA A 25 19.36 22.30 -59.71
CA ALA A 25 20.16 21.82 -58.58
C ALA A 25 20.12 22.75 -57.36
N LYS A 26 20.08 24.08 -57.58
CA LYS A 26 19.89 25.06 -56.50
C LYS A 26 18.49 24.98 -55.91
N THR A 27 17.44 24.85 -56.74
CA THR A 27 16.05 24.66 -56.29
C THR A 27 15.93 23.41 -55.41
N ASP A 28 16.49 22.27 -55.84
CA ASP A 28 16.47 21.04 -55.06
C ASP A 28 17.21 21.17 -53.72
N THR A 29 18.30 21.95 -53.71
CA THR A 29 19.06 22.23 -52.48
C THR A 29 18.25 23.11 -51.53
N ILE A 30 17.56 24.13 -52.04
CA ILE A 30 16.66 24.98 -51.23
C ILE A 30 15.52 24.14 -50.62
N VAL A 31 14.92 23.23 -51.39
CA VAL A 31 13.87 22.34 -50.90
C VAL A 31 14.39 21.43 -49.78
N ARG A 32 15.56 20.81 -49.96
CA ARG A 32 16.19 19.98 -48.91
C ARG A 32 16.47 20.77 -47.64
N LEU A 33 17.05 21.97 -47.77
CA LEU A 33 17.29 22.85 -46.62
C LEU A 33 15.99 23.27 -45.93
N GLY A 34 14.91 23.51 -46.68
CA GLY A 34 13.59 23.79 -46.12
C GLY A 34 13.05 22.63 -45.29
N GLN A 35 13.17 21.39 -45.79
CA GLN A 35 12.77 20.18 -45.06
C GLN A 35 13.62 19.96 -43.80
N ASP A 36 14.94 20.19 -43.86
CA ASP A 36 15.82 20.06 -42.71
C ASP A 36 15.52 21.13 -41.64
N LEU A 37 15.18 22.35 -42.06
CA LEU A 37 14.75 23.42 -41.17
C LEU A 37 13.44 23.06 -40.46
N GLU A 38 12.45 22.55 -41.20
CA GLU A 38 11.16 22.13 -40.63
C GLU A 38 11.35 21.01 -39.59
N ARG A 39 12.14 19.99 -39.90
CA ARG A 39 12.50 18.93 -38.94
C ARG A 39 13.20 19.49 -37.70
N SER A 40 14.11 20.44 -37.88
CA SER A 40 14.80 21.09 -36.76
C SER A 40 13.83 21.90 -35.89
N GLU A 41 12.83 22.56 -36.47
CA GLU A 41 11.80 23.29 -35.73
C GLU A 41 10.88 22.34 -34.95
N GLU A 42 10.49 21.22 -35.54
CA GLU A 42 9.70 20.18 -34.86
C GLU A 42 10.46 19.60 -33.67
N GLN A 43 11.74 19.27 -33.85
CA GLN A 43 12.60 18.79 -32.76
C GLN A 43 12.72 19.84 -31.65
N LYS A 44 12.92 21.12 -32.00
CA LYS A 44 12.98 22.23 -31.03
C LYS A 44 11.69 22.34 -30.21
N LYS A 45 10.52 22.24 -30.86
CA LYS A 45 9.21 22.23 -30.18
C LYS A 45 9.07 21.02 -29.25
N GLY A 46 9.50 19.84 -29.70
CA GLY A 46 9.53 18.62 -28.89
C GLY A 46 10.41 18.74 -27.65
N TYR A 47 11.61 19.32 -27.79
CA TYR A 47 12.49 19.58 -26.65
C TYR A 47 11.90 20.60 -25.69
N ALA A 48 11.29 21.69 -26.18
CA ALA A 48 10.64 22.68 -25.32
C ALA A 48 9.51 22.06 -24.48
N ALA A 49 8.64 21.24 -25.08
CA ALA A 49 7.58 20.54 -24.36
C ALA A 49 8.14 19.54 -23.32
N ARG A 50 9.25 18.87 -23.63
CA ARG A 50 9.92 17.97 -22.69
C ARG A 50 10.53 18.71 -21.50
N VAL A 51 11.15 19.87 -21.72
CA VAL A 51 11.70 20.71 -20.64
C VAL A 51 10.58 21.16 -19.71
N GLU A 52 9.48 21.68 -20.27
CA GLU A 52 8.34 22.14 -19.48
C GLU A 52 7.68 20.98 -18.67
N THR A 53 7.70 19.76 -19.20
CA THR A 53 7.25 18.56 -18.48
C THR A 53 8.19 18.21 -17.33
N LEU A 54 9.51 18.29 -17.55
CA LEU A 54 10.52 18.02 -16.53
C LEU A 54 10.48 19.06 -15.41
N GLU A 55 10.29 20.34 -15.72
CA GLU A 55 10.15 21.42 -14.74
C GLU A 55 8.95 21.19 -13.81
N ARG A 56 7.77 20.87 -14.36
CA ARG A 56 6.59 20.54 -13.55
C ARG A 56 6.81 19.33 -12.63
N ASN A 57 7.49 18.29 -13.15
CA ASN A 57 7.81 17.10 -12.36
C ASN A 57 8.79 17.44 -11.23
N LEU A 58 9.82 18.24 -11.53
CA LEU A 58 10.80 18.70 -10.56
C LEU A 58 10.13 19.48 -9.43
N GLU A 59 9.29 20.48 -9.75
CA GLU A 59 8.55 21.24 -8.74
C GLU A 59 7.64 20.33 -7.88
N ARG A 60 7.02 19.31 -8.48
CA ARG A 60 6.21 18.35 -7.72
C ARG A 60 7.07 17.56 -6.74
N THR A 61 8.21 17.03 -7.20
CA THR A 61 9.13 16.28 -6.34
C THR A 61 9.74 17.15 -5.24
N GLU A 62 10.01 18.43 -5.50
CA GLU A 62 10.49 19.36 -4.48
C GLU A 62 9.43 19.62 -3.40
N ARG A 63 8.15 19.77 -3.77
CA ARG A 63 7.05 19.90 -2.80
C ARG A 63 6.88 18.63 -1.96
N GLU A 64 6.96 17.46 -2.57
CA GLU A 64 6.91 16.17 -1.87
C GLU A 64 8.09 16.02 -0.89
N LEU A 65 9.31 16.41 -1.32
CA LEU A 65 10.50 16.40 -0.47
C LEU A 65 10.37 17.36 0.71
N GLN A 66 9.85 18.57 0.50
CA GLN A 66 9.61 19.54 1.59
C GLN A 66 8.65 18.97 2.65
N LEU A 67 7.58 18.29 2.23
CA LEU A 67 6.65 17.65 3.16
C LEU A 67 7.33 16.55 3.98
N VAL A 68 8.13 15.69 3.34
CA VAL A 68 8.88 14.63 4.02
C VAL A 68 9.86 15.22 5.03
N CYS A 69 10.60 16.27 4.66
CA CYS A 69 11.53 16.96 5.57
C CYS A 69 10.80 17.57 6.78
N ALA A 70 9.62 18.17 6.58
CA ALA A 70 8.80 18.69 7.66
C ALA A 70 8.35 17.58 8.62
N CYS A 71 7.82 16.47 8.10
CA CYS A 71 7.43 15.32 8.91
C CYS A 71 8.61 14.70 9.68
N GLN A 72 9.79 14.65 9.07
CA GLN A 72 11.01 14.16 9.72
C GLN A 72 11.41 15.05 10.90
N ASN A 73 11.33 16.37 10.73
CA ASN A 73 11.62 17.32 11.80
C ASN A 73 10.62 17.19 12.95
N ASP A 74 9.33 17.08 12.64
CA ASP A 74 8.28 16.88 13.65
C ASP A 74 8.48 15.58 14.44
N MET A 75 8.81 14.48 13.76
CA MET A 75 9.14 13.21 14.43
C MET A 75 10.37 13.37 15.32
N LYS A 76 11.42 14.02 14.83
CA LYS A 76 12.66 14.24 15.62
C LYS A 76 12.39 15.06 16.88
N ILE A 77 11.53 16.08 16.80
CA ILE A 77 11.13 16.88 17.95
C ILE A 77 10.36 16.02 18.95
N LYS A 78 9.34 15.27 18.51
CA LYS A 78 8.53 14.39 19.37
C LYS A 78 9.37 13.33 20.08
N PHE A 79 10.26 12.65 19.35
CA PHE A 79 11.19 11.70 19.97
C PHE A 79 12.14 12.37 20.95
N GLY A 80 12.56 13.61 20.67
CA GLY A 80 13.37 14.41 21.58
C GLY A 80 12.66 14.71 22.89
N THR A 81 11.39 15.12 22.84
CA THR A 81 10.57 15.42 24.02
C THR A 81 10.26 14.16 24.82
N GLU A 82 9.80 13.10 24.17
CA GLU A 82 9.51 11.82 24.85
C GLU A 82 10.74 11.24 25.55
N LYS A 83 11.92 11.35 24.90
CA LYS A 83 13.19 10.93 25.51
C LYS A 83 13.53 11.77 26.74
N GLN A 84 13.29 13.08 26.69
CA GLN A 84 13.56 13.97 27.82
C GLN A 84 12.64 13.65 29.00
N ASP A 85 11.34 13.46 28.75
CA ASP A 85 10.35 13.09 29.77
C ASP A 85 10.74 11.76 30.45
N LEU A 86 11.14 10.75 29.67
CA LEU A 86 11.60 9.47 30.21
C LEU A 86 12.87 9.61 31.07
N ILE A 87 13.79 10.51 30.71
CA ILE A 87 14.98 10.78 31.52
C ILE A 87 14.57 11.40 32.85
N GLU A 88 13.66 12.37 32.83
CA GLU A 88 13.17 13.05 34.03
C GLU A 88 12.44 12.10 34.99
N ASP A 89 11.61 11.20 34.45
CA ASP A 89 10.95 10.14 35.22
C ASP A 89 11.96 9.16 35.83
N VAL A 90 12.95 8.71 35.06
CA VAL A 90 14.01 7.84 35.59
C VAL A 90 14.79 8.51 36.72
N GLU A 91 15.12 9.80 36.58
CA GLU A 91 15.78 10.56 37.65
C GLU A 91 14.88 10.74 38.88
N LYS A 92 13.59 10.98 38.68
CA LYS A 92 12.60 11.06 39.75
C LYS A 92 12.53 9.76 40.53
N TYR A 93 12.37 8.62 39.85
CA TYR A 93 12.31 7.32 40.52
C TYR A 93 13.63 6.94 41.19
N LYS A 94 14.78 7.32 40.62
CA LYS A 94 16.09 7.14 41.30
C LYS A 94 16.17 7.92 42.60
N ARG A 95 15.73 9.18 42.62
CA ARG A 95 15.70 10.02 43.83
C ARG A 95 14.77 9.43 44.89
N GLU A 96 13.57 9.00 44.49
CA GLU A 96 12.59 8.39 45.38
C GLU A 96 13.10 7.06 45.96
N ASN A 97 13.69 6.20 45.12
CA ASN A 97 14.29 4.95 45.56
C ASN A 97 15.44 5.19 46.55
N GLN A 98 16.29 6.19 46.30
CA GLN A 98 17.35 6.55 47.23
C GLN A 98 16.80 7.02 48.57
N LYS A 99 15.74 7.84 48.58
CA LYS A 99 15.07 8.26 49.81
C LYS A 99 14.52 7.07 50.60
N LEU A 100 13.77 6.19 49.94
CA LEU A 100 13.25 4.96 50.56
C LEU A 100 14.35 4.05 51.11
N ARG A 101 15.53 4.01 50.47
CA ARG A 101 16.68 3.26 50.98
C ARG A 101 17.27 3.89 52.25
N CYS A 102 17.32 5.23 52.35
CA CYS A 102 17.70 5.93 53.57
C CYS A 102 16.70 5.66 54.69
N ASP A 103 15.40 5.87 54.44
CA ASP A 103 14.33 5.62 55.43
C ASP A 103 14.37 4.17 55.94
N ARG A 104 14.60 3.21 55.04
CA ARG A 104 14.77 1.79 55.41
C ARG A 104 15.99 1.57 56.29
N GLN A 105 17.10 2.26 56.04
CA GLN A 105 18.31 2.13 56.85
C GLN A 105 18.10 2.72 58.24
N GLU A 106 17.48 3.89 58.33
CA GLU A 106 17.13 4.53 59.61
C GLU A 106 16.25 3.63 60.47
N LEU A 107 15.22 3.02 59.88
CA LEU A 107 14.36 2.05 60.57
C LEU A 107 15.11 0.78 61.02
N LEU A 108 16.11 0.33 60.26
CA LEU A 108 16.93 -0.81 60.65
C LEU A 108 17.85 -0.48 61.83
N ASP A 109 18.40 0.73 61.86
CA ASP A 109 19.24 1.21 62.94
C ASP A 109 18.42 1.40 64.23
N GLU A 110 17.24 2.01 64.14
CA GLU A 110 16.29 2.14 65.27
C GLU A 110 15.89 0.75 65.81
N LYS A 111 15.60 -0.20 64.93
CA LYS A 111 15.32 -1.59 65.31
C LYS A 111 16.50 -2.25 66.03
N ALA A 112 17.74 -1.94 65.64
CA ALA A 112 18.93 -2.48 66.28
C ALA A 112 19.12 -1.89 67.69
N ASP A 113 18.87 -0.60 67.86
CA ASP A 113 18.98 0.07 69.15
C ASP A 113 17.89 -0.39 70.13
N LEU A 114 16.62 -0.46 69.70
CA LEU A 114 15.54 -1.05 70.50
C LEU A 114 15.85 -2.49 70.95
N LYS A 115 16.54 -3.28 70.12
CA LYS A 115 17.00 -4.62 70.48
C LYS A 115 18.10 -4.59 71.56
N LYS A 116 19.03 -3.63 71.51
CA LYS A 116 20.06 -3.46 72.55
C LYS A 116 19.39 -3.06 73.86
N ASP A 117 18.45 -2.12 73.83
CA ASP A 117 17.71 -1.69 75.02
C ASP A 117 16.93 -2.84 75.64
N CYS A 118 16.23 -3.64 74.82
CA CYS A 118 15.56 -4.86 75.30
C CYS A 118 16.53 -5.82 75.99
N LYS A 119 17.76 -5.97 75.48
CA LYS A 119 18.78 -6.83 76.09
C LYS A 119 19.26 -6.27 77.41
N THR A 120 19.51 -4.96 77.48
CA THR A 120 19.88 -4.26 78.72
C THR A 120 18.77 -4.41 79.76
N PHE A 121 17.51 -4.16 79.41
CA PHE A 121 16.38 -4.34 80.32
C PHE A 121 16.28 -5.77 80.85
N ARG A 122 16.46 -6.79 80.00
CA ARG A 122 16.51 -8.20 80.45
C ARG A 122 17.64 -8.45 81.44
N GLN A 123 18.82 -7.88 81.20
CA GLN A 123 19.96 -8.02 82.11
C GLN A 123 19.71 -7.33 83.46
N THR A 124 19.14 -6.12 83.45
CA THR A 124 18.78 -5.38 84.66
C THR A 124 17.73 -6.14 85.48
N ILE A 125 16.71 -6.71 84.83
CA ILE A 125 15.70 -7.55 85.49
C ILE A 125 16.37 -8.77 86.15
N ALA A 126 17.25 -9.47 85.44
CA ALA A 126 17.98 -10.61 85.99
C ALA A 126 18.87 -10.25 87.19
N GLN A 127 19.52 -9.08 87.17
CA GLN A 127 20.30 -8.59 88.31
C GLN A 127 19.42 -8.31 89.54
N TYR A 128 18.27 -7.67 89.35
CA TYR A 128 17.28 -7.42 90.41
C TYR A 128 16.75 -8.73 91.01
N GLU A 129 16.47 -9.74 90.20
CA GLU A 129 16.01 -11.06 90.67
C GLU A 129 17.08 -11.77 91.51
N VAL A 130 18.35 -11.69 91.11
CA VAL A 130 19.48 -12.28 91.86
C VAL A 130 19.74 -11.54 93.17
N GLU A 131 19.71 -10.20 93.19
CA GLU A 131 19.81 -9.42 94.43
C GLU A 131 18.69 -9.74 95.42
N LYS A 132 17.46 -9.95 94.93
CA LYS A 132 16.31 -10.38 95.74
C LYS A 132 16.47 -11.80 96.31
N MET A 133 17.24 -12.68 95.66
CA MET A 133 17.50 -14.06 96.12
C MET A 133 18.69 -14.17 97.10
N GLY A 134 19.56 -13.15 97.20
CA GLY A 134 20.72 -13.11 98.11
C GLY A 134 20.44 -12.57 99.51
N GLY A 135 19.31 -11.88 99.71
CA GLY A 135 18.88 -11.34 101.00
C GLY A 135 17.75 -12.17 101.61
N ALA A 136 18.08 -13.07 102.54
CA ALA A 136 17.05 -13.71 103.37
C ALA A 136 16.42 -12.66 104.29
N ILE A 137 15.18 -12.23 104.01
CA ILE A 137 14.23 -11.70 105.00
C ILE A 137 12.81 -11.89 104.45
N LYS A 138 12.15 -12.88 105.06
CA LYS A 138 10.81 -12.82 105.66
C LYS A 138 9.62 -12.42 104.80
N SER A 139 8.64 -13.33 104.90
CA SER A 139 7.22 -13.03 105.07
C SER A 139 6.58 -12.57 103.75
N THR A 140 5.34 -12.80 103.39
CA THR A 140 4.07 -13.21 103.99
C THR A 140 3.20 -13.33 102.73
N PHE A 141 2.36 -14.37 102.61
CA PHE A 141 1.12 -14.38 101.82
C PHE A 141 1.11 -13.79 100.39
N SER A 142 0.70 -14.64 99.43
CA SER A 142 0.01 -14.30 98.17
C SER A 142 0.61 -13.21 97.28
N SER A 143 0.92 -13.54 96.03
CA SER A 143 0.62 -12.55 94.99
C SER A 143 0.31 -13.21 93.65
N ASP A 144 -0.95 -13.07 93.30
CA ASP A 144 -1.55 -13.12 91.96
C ASP A 144 -0.65 -12.44 90.88
N GLU A 145 0.21 -11.49 91.26
CA GLU A 145 1.08 -10.72 90.35
C GLU A 145 2.06 -11.57 89.50
N GLY A 146 2.53 -12.72 90.00
CA GLY A 146 3.47 -13.58 89.25
C GLY A 146 2.82 -14.37 88.11
N GLU A 147 1.54 -14.75 88.27
CA GLU A 147 0.74 -15.35 87.20
C GLU A 147 0.26 -14.28 86.22
N VAL A 148 -0.10 -13.10 86.72
CA VAL A 148 -0.46 -11.93 85.90
C VAL A 148 0.69 -11.52 84.96
N ALA A 149 1.95 -11.47 85.43
CA ALA A 149 3.09 -11.12 84.59
C ALA A 149 3.38 -12.16 83.47
N LYS A 150 3.13 -13.45 83.75
CA LYS A 150 3.25 -14.51 82.73
C LYS A 150 2.12 -14.45 81.70
N LEU A 151 0.89 -14.15 82.16
CA LEU A 151 -0.25 -13.88 81.28
C LEU A 151 0.03 -12.68 80.37
N GLU A 152 0.53 -11.56 80.89
CA GLU A 152 0.91 -10.40 80.08
C GLU A 152 1.99 -10.73 79.03
N ALA A 153 2.99 -11.54 79.39
CA ALA A 153 4.02 -11.97 78.44
C ALA A 153 3.43 -12.86 77.34
N HIS A 154 2.50 -13.75 77.71
CA HIS A 154 1.79 -14.61 76.76
C HIS A 154 0.87 -13.80 75.82
N GLU A 155 0.19 -12.77 76.33
CA GLU A 155 -0.62 -11.85 75.54
C GLU A 155 0.23 -11.02 74.58
N LYS A 156 1.39 -10.51 75.04
CA LYS A 156 2.35 -9.79 74.17
C LYS A 156 2.90 -10.68 73.07
N LEU A 157 3.23 -11.94 73.39
CA LEU A 157 3.70 -12.92 72.40
C LEU A 157 2.58 -13.25 71.40
N GLN A 158 1.36 -13.43 71.88
CA GLN A 158 0.20 -13.69 71.03
C GLN A 158 -0.12 -12.49 70.13
N ALA A 159 0.02 -11.27 70.62
CA ALA A 159 -0.10 -10.05 69.81
C ALA A 159 0.98 -9.99 68.72
N LYS A 160 2.23 -10.33 69.07
CA LYS A 160 3.35 -10.43 68.11
C LYS A 160 3.08 -11.48 67.03
N CYS A 161 2.55 -12.64 67.40
CA CYS A 161 2.19 -13.68 66.44
C CYS A 161 1.09 -13.21 65.49
N LYS A 162 0.06 -12.53 66.01
CA LYS A 162 -1.02 -11.94 65.19
C LYS A 162 -0.49 -10.85 64.24
N GLU A 163 0.43 -10.03 64.70
CA GLU A 163 1.11 -9.00 63.90
C GLU A 163 1.89 -9.65 62.74
N LEU A 164 2.75 -10.64 63.04
CA LEU A 164 3.52 -11.37 62.02
C LEU A 164 2.63 -12.12 61.01
N GLU A 165 1.51 -12.69 61.46
CA GLU A 165 0.54 -13.30 60.56
C GLU A 165 -0.11 -12.26 59.62
N SER A 166 -0.41 -11.06 60.14
CA SER A 166 -0.94 -9.95 59.33
C SER A 166 0.09 -9.51 58.28
N ASP A 167 1.34 -9.32 58.68
CA ASP A 167 2.44 -8.96 57.78
C ASP A 167 2.65 -10.02 56.70
N LEU A 168 2.61 -11.30 57.07
CA LEU A 168 2.75 -12.40 56.12
C LEU A 168 1.62 -12.40 55.09
N ARG A 169 0.36 -12.17 55.52
CA ARG A 169 -0.78 -12.06 54.60
C ARG A 169 -0.60 -10.87 53.64
N SER A 170 -0.16 -9.72 54.14
CA SER A 170 0.14 -8.53 53.32
C SER A 170 1.24 -8.81 52.29
N MET A 171 2.34 -9.43 52.72
CA MET A 171 3.46 -9.82 51.84
C MET A 171 3.06 -10.83 50.77
N LEU A 172 2.16 -11.76 51.09
CA LEU A 172 1.61 -12.71 50.10
C LEU A 172 0.75 -11.98 49.06
N GLY A 173 -0.08 -11.01 49.47
CA GLY A 173 -0.84 -10.18 48.54
C GLY A 173 0.04 -9.41 47.56
N ILE A 174 1.07 -8.72 48.08
CA ILE A 174 2.05 -8.00 47.24
C ILE A 174 2.76 -8.95 46.28
N LYS A 175 3.12 -10.16 46.75
CA LYS A 175 3.73 -11.19 45.89
C LYS A 175 2.79 -11.60 44.74
N GLU A 176 1.50 -11.79 45.01
CA GLU A 176 0.51 -12.15 44.00
C GLU A 176 0.36 -11.03 42.94
N GLU A 177 0.29 -9.77 43.37
CA GLU A 177 0.26 -8.61 42.47
C GLU A 177 1.50 -8.55 41.57
N LEU A 178 2.69 -8.75 42.13
CA LEU A 178 3.94 -8.79 41.36
C LEU A 178 3.98 -9.96 40.36
N LEU A 179 3.40 -11.12 40.71
CA LEU A 179 3.30 -12.23 39.78
C LEU A 179 2.39 -11.91 38.59
N ILE A 180 1.25 -11.25 38.84
CA ILE A 180 0.32 -10.80 37.80
C ILE A 180 1.00 -9.79 36.86
N GLU A 181 1.70 -8.80 37.42
CA GLU A 181 2.44 -7.80 36.65
C GLU A 181 3.54 -8.45 35.80
N ARG A 182 4.29 -9.40 36.37
CA ARG A 182 5.31 -10.16 35.64
C ARG A 182 4.71 -10.96 34.49
N ASP A 183 3.57 -11.63 34.70
CA ASP A 183 2.87 -12.39 33.65
C ASP A 183 2.35 -11.47 32.53
N GLU A 184 1.88 -10.27 32.87
CA GLU A 184 1.47 -9.27 31.89
C GLU A 184 2.65 -8.72 31.07
N MET A 185 3.76 -8.43 31.73
CA MET A 185 4.99 -8.00 31.07
C MET A 185 5.55 -9.11 30.15
N GLN A 186 5.50 -10.38 30.56
CA GLN A 186 5.87 -11.50 29.71
C GLN A 186 4.98 -11.61 28.46
N ARG A 187 3.65 -11.44 28.62
CA ARG A 187 2.71 -11.39 27.48
C ARG A 187 3.02 -10.21 26.54
N LYS A 188 3.36 -9.05 27.09
CA LYS A 188 3.75 -7.87 26.30
C LYS A 188 5.04 -8.12 25.50
N VAL A 189 6.06 -8.70 26.13
CA VAL A 189 7.32 -9.07 25.45
C VAL A 189 7.07 -10.08 24.33
N ALA A 190 6.29 -11.13 24.58
CA ALA A 190 5.97 -12.14 23.56
C ALA A 190 5.25 -11.51 22.35
N ARG A 191 4.27 -10.63 22.59
CA ARG A 191 3.55 -9.92 21.52
C ARG A 191 4.47 -9.01 20.72
N LEU A 192 5.26 -8.15 21.38
CA LEU A 192 6.20 -7.25 20.70
C LEU A 192 7.28 -8.02 19.94
N SER A 193 7.74 -9.14 20.48
CA SER A 193 8.70 -10.02 19.80
C SER A 193 8.12 -10.63 18.53
N ASN A 194 6.84 -11.03 18.56
CA ASN A 194 6.13 -11.50 17.37
C ASN A 194 5.94 -10.38 16.34
N GLU A 195 5.52 -9.19 16.77
CA GLU A 195 5.38 -8.02 15.89
C GLU A 195 6.72 -7.63 15.24
N LEU A 196 7.80 -7.60 16.03
CA LEU A 196 9.15 -7.35 15.52
C LEU A 196 9.60 -8.42 14.53
N SER A 197 9.25 -9.69 14.79
CA SER A 197 9.53 -10.79 13.86
C SER A 197 8.80 -10.62 12.53
N TYR A 198 7.55 -10.14 12.53
CA TYR A 198 6.82 -9.80 11.31
C TYR A 198 7.41 -8.58 10.59
N LEU A 199 7.92 -7.58 11.32
CA LEU A 199 8.57 -6.42 10.70
C LEU A 199 9.92 -6.77 10.07
N LEU A 200 10.75 -7.57 10.74
CA LEU A 200 12.08 -7.94 10.26
C LEU A 200 12.06 -8.99 9.16
N ASN A 201 11.23 -10.02 9.30
CA ASN A 201 11.17 -11.14 8.35
C ASN A 201 10.06 -10.97 7.29
N GLY A 202 9.27 -9.90 7.40
CA GLY A 202 8.03 -9.72 6.63
C GLY A 202 6.88 -10.56 7.19
N ASP A 203 5.65 -10.04 7.12
CA ASP A 203 4.47 -10.86 7.41
C ASP A 203 4.28 -11.85 6.24
N PRO A 204 4.42 -13.17 6.45
CA PRO A 204 4.26 -14.15 5.38
C PRO A 204 2.86 -14.11 4.74
N ARG A 205 1.83 -13.61 5.44
CA ARG A 205 0.49 -13.40 4.88
C ARG A 205 0.47 -12.21 3.93
N ARG A 206 1.14 -11.12 4.29
CA ARG A 206 1.23 -9.91 3.47
C ARG A 206 2.08 -10.15 2.21
N VAL A 207 3.16 -10.91 2.33
CA VAL A 207 3.97 -11.32 1.17
C VAL A 207 3.15 -12.17 0.19
N ALA A 208 2.32 -13.08 0.70
CA ALA A 208 1.42 -13.88 -0.14
C ALA A 208 0.34 -13.01 -0.81
N GLU A 209 -0.29 -12.09 -0.08
CA GLU A 209 -1.28 -11.15 -0.62
C GLU A 209 -0.67 -10.22 -1.70
N ASP A 210 0.54 -9.69 -1.46
CA ASP A 210 1.27 -8.85 -2.41
C ASP A 210 1.65 -9.64 -3.68
N LEU A 211 2.07 -10.90 -3.53
CA LEU A 211 2.38 -11.79 -4.64
C LEU A 211 1.15 -12.09 -5.50
N ASP A 212 0.02 -12.42 -4.88
CA ASP A 212 -1.23 -12.68 -5.60
C ASP A 212 -1.73 -11.44 -6.35
N SER A 213 -1.60 -10.25 -5.75
CA SER A 213 -1.90 -8.98 -6.40
C SER A 213 -1.02 -8.74 -7.64
N LEU A 214 0.30 -8.97 -7.51
CA LEU A 214 1.24 -8.86 -8.63
C LEU A 214 0.94 -9.87 -9.74
N VAL A 215 0.57 -11.11 -9.40
CA VAL A 215 0.20 -12.14 -10.38
C VAL A 215 -1.08 -11.74 -11.12
N ALA A 216 -2.08 -11.21 -10.42
CA ALA A 216 -3.31 -10.70 -11.02
C ALA A 216 -3.05 -9.53 -11.97
N GLU A 217 -2.21 -8.57 -11.57
CA GLU A 217 -1.80 -7.46 -12.41
C GLU A 217 -1.02 -7.95 -13.65
N ASN A 218 -0.08 -8.89 -13.48
CA ASN A 218 0.66 -9.47 -14.59
C ASN A 218 -0.27 -10.15 -15.60
N ARG A 219 -1.28 -10.88 -15.11
CA ARG A 219 -2.29 -11.52 -15.95
C ARG A 219 -3.12 -10.49 -16.72
N PHE A 220 -3.50 -9.39 -16.07
CA PHE A 220 -4.24 -8.31 -16.70
C PHE A 220 -3.42 -7.59 -17.78
N LEU A 221 -2.15 -7.26 -17.48
CA LEU A 221 -1.24 -6.62 -18.42
C LEU A 221 -0.97 -7.50 -19.64
N LYS A 222 -0.79 -8.81 -19.44
CA LYS A 222 -0.70 -9.78 -20.55
C LYS A 222 -1.96 -9.80 -21.42
N ALA A 223 -3.15 -9.78 -20.80
CA ALA A 223 -4.40 -9.73 -21.56
C ALA A 223 -4.55 -8.42 -22.37
N LYS A 224 -4.10 -7.29 -21.82
CA LYS A 224 -4.04 -6.01 -22.54
C LYS A 224 -3.05 -6.06 -23.71
N LEU A 225 -1.87 -6.61 -23.49
CA LEU A 225 -0.86 -6.76 -24.54
C LEU A 225 -1.39 -7.60 -25.70
N ASN A 226 -1.96 -8.78 -25.41
CA ASN A 226 -2.54 -9.64 -26.44
C ASN A 226 -3.65 -8.93 -27.22
N THR A 227 -4.53 -8.17 -26.54
CA THR A 227 -5.56 -7.38 -27.22
C THR A 227 -4.94 -6.35 -28.16
N ALA A 228 -3.90 -5.64 -27.73
CA ALA A 228 -3.21 -4.65 -28.55
C ALA A 228 -2.48 -5.28 -29.75
N GLU A 229 -1.93 -6.50 -29.58
CA GLU A 229 -1.33 -7.27 -30.66
C GLU A 229 -2.38 -7.71 -31.69
N GLU A 230 -3.54 -8.23 -31.25
CA GLU A 230 -4.67 -8.56 -32.12
C GLU A 230 -5.18 -7.33 -32.91
N GLU A 231 -5.28 -6.16 -32.26
CA GLU A 231 -5.65 -4.90 -32.92
C GLU A 231 -4.60 -4.47 -33.95
N SER A 232 -3.31 -4.60 -33.63
CA SER A 232 -2.22 -4.30 -34.56
C SER A 232 -2.26 -5.19 -35.80
N GLU A 233 -2.50 -6.50 -35.63
CA GLU A 233 -2.65 -7.44 -36.73
C GLU A 233 -3.87 -7.12 -37.60
N SER A 234 -5.00 -6.79 -36.97
CA SER A 234 -6.22 -6.36 -37.66
C SER A 234 -6.00 -5.10 -38.51
N ILE A 235 -5.28 -4.10 -37.96
CA ILE A 235 -4.91 -2.88 -38.70
C ILE A 235 -3.99 -3.22 -39.87
N LYS A 236 -2.99 -4.09 -39.68
CA LYS A 236 -2.08 -4.53 -40.76
C LYS A 236 -2.85 -5.21 -41.89
N MET A 237 -3.78 -6.11 -41.58
CA MET A 237 -4.63 -6.76 -42.58
C MET A 237 -5.51 -5.78 -43.32
N THR A 238 -6.12 -4.83 -42.59
CA THR A 238 -6.97 -3.78 -43.17
C THR A 238 -6.17 -2.86 -44.10
N LEU A 239 -4.96 -2.47 -43.68
CA LEU A 239 -4.05 -1.67 -44.51
C LEU A 239 -3.61 -2.42 -45.77
N ALA A 240 -3.34 -3.73 -45.66
CA ALA A 240 -3.04 -4.57 -46.82
C ALA A 240 -4.21 -4.62 -47.81
N LYS A 241 -5.45 -4.76 -47.32
CA LYS A 241 -6.67 -4.70 -48.15
C LYS A 241 -6.81 -3.35 -48.87
N TYR A 242 -6.65 -2.23 -48.15
CA TYR A 242 -6.72 -0.90 -48.76
C TYR A 242 -5.61 -0.66 -49.79
N LYS A 243 -4.39 -1.16 -49.56
CA LYS A 243 -3.31 -1.13 -50.56
C LYS A 243 -3.70 -1.90 -51.82
N GLN A 244 -4.21 -3.11 -51.68
CA GLN A 244 -4.67 -3.92 -52.82
C GLN A 244 -5.79 -3.23 -53.60
N MET A 245 -6.77 -2.62 -52.91
CA MET A 245 -7.84 -1.85 -53.58
C MET A 245 -7.28 -0.62 -54.32
N ALA A 246 -6.35 0.12 -53.71
CA ALA A 246 -5.72 1.28 -54.35
C ALA A 246 -4.89 0.86 -55.58
N GLU A 247 -4.17 -0.26 -55.50
CA GLU A 247 -3.43 -0.83 -56.63
C GLU A 247 -4.37 -1.32 -57.75
N ALA A 248 -5.50 -1.97 -57.41
CA ALA A 248 -6.50 -2.40 -58.38
C ALA A 248 -7.18 -1.22 -59.11
N VAL A 249 -7.49 -0.13 -58.40
CA VAL A 249 -8.02 1.12 -58.99
C VAL A 249 -6.98 1.77 -59.91
N ASN A 250 -5.70 1.72 -59.53
CA ASN A 250 -4.61 2.24 -60.36
C ASN A 250 -4.40 1.40 -61.64
N VAL A 251 -4.56 0.07 -61.56
CA VAL A 251 -4.51 -0.83 -62.72
C VAL A 251 -5.71 -0.63 -63.66
N GLN A 252 -6.93 -0.48 -63.14
CA GLN A 252 -8.11 -0.14 -63.96
C GLN A 252 -7.99 1.25 -64.62
N SER A 253 -7.35 2.22 -63.96
CA SER A 253 -7.03 3.56 -64.50
C SER A 253 -5.93 3.54 -65.60
N MET A 254 -5.03 2.55 -65.58
CA MET A 254 -3.99 2.38 -66.61
C MET A 254 -4.46 1.55 -67.81
N VAL A 255 -5.37 0.59 -67.63
CA VAL A 255 -5.90 -0.23 -68.73
C VAL A 255 -6.89 0.55 -69.62
N SER A 256 -7.44 1.68 -69.15
CA SER A 256 -8.34 2.56 -69.90
C SER A 256 -7.64 3.64 -70.74
N ARG A 257 -6.30 3.67 -70.84
CA ARG A 257 -5.57 4.55 -71.76
C ARG A 257 -4.93 3.78 -72.90
N SER A 258 -5.75 3.32 -73.83
CA SER A 258 -5.31 3.01 -75.19
C SER A 258 -6.18 3.77 -76.20
N PRO A 259 -5.62 4.44 -77.21
CA PRO A 259 -6.39 5.34 -78.07
C PRO A 259 -6.96 4.57 -79.25
N LYS A 260 -8.24 4.16 -79.20
CA LYS A 260 -9.00 3.85 -80.42
C LYS A 260 -10.45 4.33 -80.30
N ALA A 261 -10.85 5.02 -81.35
CA ALA A 261 -12.15 5.65 -81.56
C ALA A 261 -13.30 4.66 -81.63
N GLY A 262 -14.51 5.11 -81.23
CA GLY A 262 -15.78 4.52 -81.64
C GLY A 262 -16.74 4.17 -80.50
N ASP A 263 -17.61 5.12 -80.15
CA ASP A 263 -19.04 4.95 -79.86
C ASP A 263 -19.52 3.74 -79.03
N SER A 264 -19.66 3.90 -77.71
CA SER A 264 -20.81 3.41 -76.93
C SER A 264 -20.71 3.85 -75.46
N GLU A 265 -21.88 4.19 -74.92
CA GLU A 265 -22.16 4.83 -73.63
C GLU A 265 -21.34 4.32 -72.44
N GLU A 266 -20.50 5.19 -71.87
CA GLU A 266 -19.91 4.99 -70.54
C GLU A 266 -21.00 5.17 -69.46
N LYS A 267 -21.61 4.07 -69.02
CA LYS A 267 -22.43 4.07 -67.80
C LYS A 267 -21.52 4.22 -66.57
N PRO A 268 -21.90 5.07 -65.58
CA PRO A 268 -21.11 5.24 -64.36
C PRO A 268 -21.24 3.99 -63.49
N SER A 269 -20.15 3.23 -63.37
CA SER A 269 -20.04 2.14 -62.38
C SER A 269 -20.29 2.71 -60.99
N VAL A 270 -21.39 2.29 -60.35
CA VAL A 270 -21.84 2.88 -59.09
C VAL A 270 -20.92 2.45 -57.96
N ALA A 271 -20.07 3.38 -57.48
CA ALA A 271 -19.32 3.22 -56.24
C ALA A 271 -20.29 3.32 -55.04
N VAL A 272 -20.94 2.21 -54.67
CA VAL A 272 -21.80 2.14 -53.49
C VAL A 272 -20.95 1.84 -52.26
N ILE A 273 -20.92 2.75 -51.29
CA ILE A 273 -20.00 2.66 -50.13
C ILE A 273 -20.76 2.46 -48.80
N ASN A 274 -22.08 2.68 -48.74
CA ASN A 274 -22.85 2.56 -47.49
C ASN A 274 -24.08 1.63 -47.61
N MET A 275 -24.37 0.87 -46.55
CA MET A 275 -25.49 -0.07 -46.42
C MET A 275 -26.88 0.56 -46.67
N LYS A 276 -27.05 1.86 -46.42
CA LYS A 276 -28.29 2.58 -46.79
C LYS A 276 -28.42 2.74 -48.30
N GLN A 277 -27.32 3.08 -48.97
CA GLN A 277 -27.26 3.25 -50.42
C GLN A 277 -27.46 1.91 -51.14
N ILE A 278 -26.92 0.81 -50.58
CA ILE A 278 -27.17 -0.55 -51.11
C ILE A 278 -28.66 -0.90 -51.05
N ARG A 279 -29.35 -0.58 -49.94
CA ARG A 279 -30.80 -0.84 -49.81
C ARG A 279 -31.63 -0.02 -50.79
N GLU A 280 -31.32 1.27 -50.92
CA GLU A 280 -32.04 2.17 -51.85
C GLU A 280 -31.83 1.74 -53.30
N LEU A 281 -30.61 1.35 -53.67
CA LEU A 281 -30.27 0.88 -55.01
C LEU A 281 -30.96 -0.45 -55.35
N LEU A 282 -30.98 -1.43 -54.43
CA LEU A 282 -31.72 -2.68 -54.60
C LEU A 282 -33.25 -2.50 -54.61
N ALA A 283 -33.77 -1.44 -53.98
CA ALA A 283 -35.21 -1.13 -53.97
C ALA A 283 -35.66 -0.32 -55.20
N SER A 284 -34.75 0.41 -55.84
CA SER A 284 -35.05 1.22 -57.01
C SER A 284 -35.23 0.34 -58.25
N HIS A 285 -36.38 0.44 -58.91
CA HIS A 285 -36.67 -0.25 -60.19
C HIS A 285 -36.18 0.54 -61.42
N ALA A 286 -35.50 1.66 -61.21
CA ALA A 286 -35.06 2.58 -62.26
C ALA A 286 -33.65 2.27 -62.79
N ILE A 287 -32.90 1.39 -62.11
CA ILE A 287 -31.52 1.03 -62.46
C ILE A 287 -31.51 -0.47 -62.76
N GLU A 288 -31.22 -0.84 -64.01
CA GLU A 288 -30.96 -2.23 -64.38
C GLU A 288 -29.56 -2.62 -63.90
N LEU A 289 -29.51 -3.50 -62.90
CA LEU A 289 -28.26 -4.05 -62.37
C LEU A 289 -27.85 -5.27 -63.19
N ASP A 290 -26.58 -5.34 -63.55
CA ASP A 290 -26.05 -6.49 -64.27
C ASP A 290 -25.44 -7.55 -63.33
N GLU A 291 -25.04 -8.70 -63.88
CA GLU A 291 -24.46 -9.80 -63.09
C GLU A 291 -23.15 -9.39 -62.37
N SER A 292 -22.45 -8.37 -62.87
CA SER A 292 -21.24 -7.84 -62.24
C SER A 292 -21.59 -6.96 -61.02
N ASP A 293 -22.62 -6.14 -61.12
CA ASP A 293 -23.15 -5.32 -60.03
C ASP A 293 -23.66 -6.21 -58.89
N TYR A 294 -24.41 -7.26 -59.21
CA TYR A 294 -24.88 -8.21 -58.20
C TYR A 294 -23.72 -8.94 -57.49
N ARG A 295 -22.65 -9.31 -58.21
CA ARG A 295 -21.45 -9.90 -57.59
C ARG A 295 -20.73 -8.91 -56.68
N ALA A 296 -20.58 -7.65 -57.09
CA ALA A 296 -19.97 -6.59 -56.29
C ALA A 296 -20.78 -6.31 -55.01
N ILE A 297 -22.09 -6.14 -55.14
CA ILE A 297 -23.00 -5.92 -54.00
C ILE A 297 -22.98 -7.11 -53.04
N THR A 298 -22.98 -8.34 -53.55
CA THR A 298 -22.92 -9.56 -52.72
C THR A 298 -21.61 -9.62 -51.92
N THR A 299 -20.49 -9.26 -52.54
CA THR A 299 -19.18 -9.22 -51.88
C THR A 299 -19.15 -8.17 -50.76
N ILE A 300 -19.64 -6.96 -51.04
CA ILE A 300 -19.72 -5.88 -50.05
C ILE A 300 -20.63 -6.26 -48.87
N LEU A 301 -21.78 -6.88 -49.14
CA LEU A 301 -22.70 -7.34 -48.09
C LEU A 301 -22.09 -8.46 -47.24
N LEU A 302 -21.32 -9.37 -47.83
CA LEU A 302 -20.60 -10.43 -47.12
C LEU A 302 -19.52 -9.83 -46.20
N ASP A 303 -18.74 -8.87 -46.69
CA ASP A 303 -17.73 -8.16 -45.90
C ASP A 303 -18.37 -7.39 -44.72
N LEU A 304 -19.48 -6.68 -44.95
CA LEU A 304 -20.24 -6.01 -43.89
C LEU A 304 -20.80 -6.98 -42.86
N CYS A 305 -21.20 -8.18 -43.27
CA CYS A 305 -21.67 -9.22 -42.36
C CYS A 305 -20.52 -9.73 -41.48
N ASN A 306 -19.35 -9.98 -42.09
CA ASN A 306 -18.14 -10.40 -41.38
C ASN A 306 -17.66 -9.35 -40.37
N ASP A 307 -17.64 -8.07 -40.75
CA ASP A 307 -17.25 -6.97 -39.85
C ASP A 307 -18.19 -6.87 -38.64
N LYS A 308 -19.50 -7.01 -38.86
CA LYS A 308 -20.49 -7.00 -37.78
C LYS A 308 -20.33 -8.22 -36.86
N GLN A 309 -19.98 -9.38 -37.43
CA GLN A 309 -19.69 -10.59 -36.65
C GLN A 309 -18.42 -10.44 -35.81
N MET A 310 -17.37 -9.80 -36.34
CA MET A 310 -16.15 -9.47 -35.60
C MET A 310 -16.42 -8.47 -34.47
N ALA A 311 -17.16 -7.39 -34.74
CA ALA A 311 -17.54 -6.41 -33.71
C ALA A 311 -18.33 -7.07 -32.56
N LEU A 312 -19.27 -7.97 -32.89
CA LEU A 312 -19.99 -8.76 -31.89
C LEU A 312 -19.05 -9.69 -31.09
N ALA A 313 -18.07 -10.31 -31.74
CA ALA A 313 -17.08 -11.14 -31.06
C ALA A 313 -16.22 -10.32 -30.07
N HIS A 314 -15.74 -9.14 -30.47
CA HIS A 314 -15.01 -8.22 -29.59
C HIS A 314 -15.86 -7.77 -28.41
N SER A 315 -17.13 -7.37 -28.65
CA SER A 315 -18.06 -6.99 -27.59
C SER A 315 -18.29 -8.12 -26.58
N ARG A 316 -18.45 -9.37 -27.06
CA ARG A 316 -18.58 -10.55 -26.20
C ARG A 316 -17.33 -10.80 -25.35
N ARG A 317 -16.13 -10.66 -25.92
CA ARG A 317 -14.87 -10.79 -25.17
C ARG A 317 -14.74 -9.69 -24.11
N ALA A 318 -15.05 -8.44 -24.46
CA ALA A 318 -15.02 -7.33 -23.52
C ALA A 318 -15.98 -7.57 -22.33
N ASN A 319 -17.21 -7.99 -22.61
CA ASN A 319 -18.19 -8.33 -21.57
C ASN A 319 -17.73 -9.51 -20.70
N LYS A 320 -17.03 -10.50 -21.26
CA LYS A 320 -16.45 -11.59 -20.48
C LYS A 320 -15.38 -11.10 -19.51
N VAL A 321 -14.50 -10.20 -19.94
CA VAL A 321 -13.47 -9.60 -19.07
C VAL A 321 -14.11 -8.77 -17.96
N LEU A 322 -15.11 -7.95 -18.29
CA LEU A 322 -15.87 -7.18 -17.29
C LEU A 322 -16.57 -8.08 -16.27
N GLY A 323 -17.20 -9.18 -16.72
CA GLY A 323 -17.82 -10.16 -15.84
C GLY A 323 -16.82 -10.85 -14.89
N MET A 324 -15.63 -11.19 -15.39
CA MET A 324 -14.56 -11.73 -14.53
C MET A 324 -14.10 -10.71 -13.48
N ARG A 325 -13.98 -9.43 -13.84
CA ARG A 325 -13.58 -8.37 -12.90
C ARG A 325 -14.66 -8.09 -11.86
N LEU A 326 -15.93 -8.10 -12.28
CA LEU A 326 -17.07 -7.99 -11.36
C LEU A 326 -17.01 -9.10 -10.32
N HIS A 327 -16.84 -10.36 -10.76
CA HIS A 327 -16.76 -11.50 -9.85
C HIS A 327 -15.56 -11.39 -8.87
N GLU A 328 -14.41 -10.92 -9.34
CA GLU A 328 -13.23 -10.70 -8.48
C GLU A 328 -13.50 -9.64 -7.41
N VAL A 329 -14.17 -8.54 -7.78
CA VAL A 329 -14.56 -7.47 -6.84
C VAL A 329 -15.59 -7.97 -5.83
N GLU A 330 -16.60 -8.71 -6.27
CA GLU A 330 -17.61 -9.34 -5.40
C GLU A 330 -16.97 -10.31 -4.40
N SER A 331 -15.98 -11.11 -4.86
CA SER A 331 -15.24 -12.02 -3.99
C SER A 331 -14.42 -11.27 -2.94
N LYS A 332 -13.73 -10.19 -3.32
CA LYS A 332 -12.99 -9.33 -2.40
C LYS A 332 -13.90 -8.67 -1.37
N LEU A 333 -15.08 -8.21 -1.79
CA LEU A 333 -16.08 -7.62 -0.89
C LEU A 333 -16.59 -8.65 0.13
N ALA A 334 -16.89 -9.87 -0.30
CA ALA A 334 -17.33 -10.94 0.60
C ALA A 334 -16.29 -11.30 1.68
N VAL A 335 -15.00 -11.30 1.32
CA VAL A 335 -13.91 -11.54 2.29
C VAL A 335 -13.80 -10.38 3.30
N LEU A 336 -13.94 -9.13 2.85
CA LEU A 336 -13.94 -7.97 3.74
C LEU A 336 -15.12 -7.97 4.71
N ASP A 337 -16.30 -8.40 4.27
CA ASP A 337 -17.49 -8.54 5.14
C ASP A 337 -17.33 -9.62 6.22
N VAL A 338 -16.61 -10.71 5.92
CA VAL A 338 -16.29 -11.72 6.93
C VAL A 338 -15.24 -11.18 7.91
N LYS A 339 -14.24 -10.46 7.42
CA LYS A 339 -13.17 -9.88 8.25
C LYS A 339 -13.70 -8.81 9.21
N SER A 340 -14.62 -7.95 8.75
CA SER A 340 -15.28 -6.92 9.58
C SER A 340 -16.17 -7.52 10.68
N ARG A 341 -16.81 -8.67 10.43
CA ARG A 341 -17.55 -9.42 11.46
C ARG A 341 -16.62 -10.09 12.49
N SER A 342 -15.42 -10.50 12.09
CA SER A 342 -14.43 -11.14 12.98
C SER A 342 -13.61 -10.17 13.82
N SER A 343 -13.54 -8.88 13.44
CA SER A 343 -12.80 -7.84 14.16
C SER A 343 -13.64 -7.03 15.15
N SER A 344 -14.94 -7.32 15.28
CA SER A 344 -15.80 -6.71 16.30
C SER A 344 -15.66 -7.50 17.61
N PRO A 345 -15.15 -6.91 18.70
CA PRO A 345 -15.13 -7.58 20.00
C PRO A 345 -16.57 -7.81 20.42
N ARG A 346 -17.01 -9.06 20.50
CA ARG A 346 -18.23 -9.41 21.21
C ARG A 346 -18.05 -8.96 22.66
N HIS A 347 -18.82 -7.95 23.05
CA HIS A 347 -19.08 -7.66 24.44
C HIS A 347 -19.92 -8.84 24.95
N ASP A 348 -19.28 -9.79 25.65
CA ASP A 348 -19.99 -10.74 26.51
C ASP A 348 -20.40 -9.98 27.78
N PRO A 349 -21.69 -9.90 28.13
CA PRO A 349 -22.13 -9.39 29.41
C PRO A 349 -22.64 -10.58 30.23
N GLU A 350 -21.77 -11.48 30.67
CA GLU A 350 -22.16 -12.55 31.62
C GLU A 350 -20.91 -13.22 32.21
N ARG A 351 -20.30 -12.55 33.19
CA ARG A 351 -19.56 -13.20 34.28
C ARG A 351 -20.00 -12.57 35.58
N GLU A 352 -21.19 -12.96 36.03
CA GLU A 352 -21.54 -12.83 37.44
C GLU A 352 -20.53 -13.65 38.24
N ILE A 353 -19.84 -12.94 39.12
CA ILE A 353 -18.98 -13.49 40.15
C ILE A 353 -19.92 -14.05 41.22
N GLU A 354 -20.10 -15.36 41.26
CA GLU A 354 -20.67 -16.04 42.44
C GLU A 354 -19.75 -15.81 43.64
N LEU A 355 -20.09 -14.83 44.45
CA LEU A 355 -19.58 -14.66 45.81
C LEU A 355 -20.15 -15.78 46.68
N LEU A 356 -19.36 -16.82 46.87
CA LEU A 356 -19.64 -17.88 47.83
C LEU A 356 -19.52 -17.31 49.25
N VAL A 357 -20.64 -16.93 49.85
CA VAL A 357 -20.75 -16.56 51.27
C VAL A 357 -20.69 -17.84 52.11
N PRO A 358 -19.78 -17.96 53.11
CA PRO A 358 -19.82 -19.10 54.03
C PRO A 358 -21.01 -18.96 54.97
N SER A 359 -21.94 -19.91 54.91
CA SER A 359 -23.06 -20.03 55.84
C SER A 359 -22.55 -20.33 57.24
N THR A 360 -22.77 -19.41 58.17
CA THR A 360 -22.71 -19.67 59.62
C THR A 360 -23.86 -20.61 59.99
N SER A 361 -23.58 -21.87 60.27
CA SER A 361 -24.53 -22.77 60.95
C SER A 361 -24.46 -22.53 62.45
N LYS A 362 -25.53 -21.96 62.99
CA LYS A 362 -25.86 -22.01 64.42
C LYS A 362 -26.45 -23.39 64.75
N SER A 363 -25.92 -23.98 65.83
CA SER A 363 -26.58 -24.80 66.86
C SER A 363 -27.45 -26.00 66.45
N GLU A 364 -26.99 -27.19 66.83
CA GLU A 364 -27.57 -27.95 67.95
C GLU A 364 -26.43 -28.52 68.82
#